data_AF-A0A2I0NBI5-F1
#
_entry.id   AF-A0A2I0NBI5-F1
#
_cell.length_a   1.000
_cell.length_b   1.000
_cell.length_c   1.000
_cell.angle_alpha   90.00
_cell.angle_beta   90.00
_cell.angle_gamma   90.00
#
_symmetry.space_group_name_H-M   'P 1'
#
loop_
_entity.id
_entity.type
_entity.pdbx_description
1 polymer ?
#
loop_
_entity_poly.entity_id
_entity_poly.type
_entity_poly.pdbx_seq_one_letter_code
_entity_poly.pdbx_strand_id
1 'polypeptide(L)'
;DLTLFALEDRNDRKLGRFAAKALFSFSENLFFEAIWLPVQRASEATFEEESPFTSQPLLTLFDLGFDLKDFTLPEKKLSHSDVGLKVNFKLAGIDFSASFYDGYDPTPVLEILPTDGAGNYDPNFLAAANKDLKAKLSRVTMWGVDFERTAGSFVVRGEAAYFSKGKLFRAPLNNVELGLKYGPDGYLAQKDYLDVTLGIDKNDFLVPQMYMNLQYSYSHVLDYEKGLLVANGTALEAHNHAAIWNLSYDWGNMVYRLEFSGSYSFSHQDYLLSPSFHLKMGMETKLILGVHYFGGKKTTFLGQFQDKSFAFLKLEHLF
;
A
#
# COMPACT_ATOMS: atom_id res chain seq x y z
N ASP A 1 7.36 4.71 -1.56
CA ASP A 1 8.60 4.72 -2.36
C ASP A 1 9.33 3.38 -2.29
N LEU A 2 9.67 2.80 -3.46
CA LEU A 2 10.48 1.58 -3.55
C LEU A 2 12.00 1.87 -3.61
N THR A 3 12.41 3.13 -3.83
CA THR A 3 13.83 3.52 -3.90
C THR A 3 14.56 3.34 -2.57
N LEU A 4 13.83 3.42 -1.46
CA LEU A 4 14.37 3.34 -0.10
C LEU A 4 14.46 1.91 0.45
N PHE A 5 14.18 0.88 -0.38
CA PHE A 5 14.08 -0.53 0.06
C PHE A 5 15.27 -1.01 0.89
N ALA A 6 16.48 -0.68 0.44
CA ALA A 6 17.72 -1.11 1.06
C ALA A 6 18.24 -0.17 2.16
N LEU A 7 17.80 1.09 2.17
CA LEU A 7 18.43 2.15 2.96
C LEU A 7 17.71 2.40 4.28
N GLU A 8 16.39 2.49 4.24
CA GLU A 8 15.59 2.84 5.41
C GLU A 8 14.71 1.67 5.80
N ASP A 9 14.54 1.40 7.09
CA ASP A 9 13.52 0.45 7.50
C ASP A 9 12.13 1.03 7.22
N ARG A 10 11.13 0.15 7.05
CA ARG A 10 9.75 0.57 6.72
C ARG A 10 9.20 1.62 7.70
N ASN A 11 9.64 1.60 8.96
CA ASN A 11 9.22 2.55 9.98
C ASN A 11 9.80 3.95 9.80
N ASP A 12 10.98 4.07 9.19
CA ASP A 12 11.68 5.35 9.03
C ASP A 12 11.15 6.12 7.81
N ARG A 13 10.58 5.40 6.83
CA ARG A 13 9.91 5.96 5.64
C ARG A 13 8.57 6.63 5.94
N LYS A 14 8.22 6.86 7.21
CA LYS A 14 6.94 7.46 7.61
C LYS A 14 6.98 8.97 7.46
N LEU A 15 5.96 9.52 6.80
CA LEU A 15 5.82 10.95 6.60
C LEU A 15 5.04 11.59 7.76
N GLY A 16 5.67 12.54 8.46
CA GLY A 16 5.02 13.33 9.51
C GLY A 16 3.83 14.13 9.00
N ARG A 17 2.78 14.24 9.83
CA ARG A 17 1.55 15.01 9.57
C ARG A 17 1.16 15.84 10.79
N PHE A 18 0.58 17.01 10.54
CA PHE A 18 -0.09 17.78 11.58
C PHE A 18 -1.41 17.09 11.94
N ALA A 19 -1.59 16.80 13.22
CA ALA A 19 -2.78 16.14 13.74
C ALA A 19 -3.15 16.70 15.11
N ALA A 20 -4.45 16.75 15.40
CA ALA A 20 -4.95 16.80 16.77
C ALA A 20 -5.52 15.43 17.12
N LYS A 21 -5.10 14.88 18.27
CA LYS A 21 -5.61 13.59 18.78
C LYS A 21 -6.29 13.83 20.13
N ALA A 22 -7.46 13.23 20.29
CA ALA A 22 -8.14 13.12 21.58
C ALA A 22 -8.31 11.63 21.93
N LEU A 23 -8.10 11.30 23.20
CA LEU A 23 -8.26 9.95 23.72
C LEU A 23 -9.13 10.00 24.98
N PHE A 24 -10.19 9.20 24.98
CA PHE A 24 -11.14 9.12 26.09
C PHE A 24 -11.18 7.68 26.59
N SER A 25 -10.69 7.45 27.80
CA SER A 25 -10.75 6.15 28.46
C SER A 25 -11.93 6.12 29.43
N PHE A 26 -12.87 5.20 29.20
CA PHE A 26 -14.01 4.99 30.11
C PHE A 26 -13.73 3.86 31.11
N SER A 27 -12.94 2.87 30.69
CA SER A 27 -12.45 1.78 31.52
C SER A 27 -11.19 1.17 30.91
N GLU A 28 -10.55 0.25 31.62
CA GLU A 28 -9.43 -0.55 31.09
C GLU A 28 -9.81 -1.38 29.85
N ASN A 29 -11.11 -1.63 29.65
CA ASN A 29 -11.64 -2.45 28.57
C ASN A 29 -12.40 -1.65 27.50
N LEU A 30 -12.45 -0.32 27.60
CA LEU A 30 -13.17 0.53 26.63
C LEU A 30 -12.53 1.90 26.52
N PHE A 31 -11.97 2.20 25.36
CA PHE A 31 -11.33 3.48 25.05
C PHE A 31 -11.65 3.95 23.63
N PHE A 32 -11.85 5.25 23.50
CA PHE A 32 -12.17 5.93 22.26
C PHE A 32 -11.02 6.85 21.86
N GLU A 33 -10.71 6.86 20.57
CA GLU A 33 -9.76 7.77 19.97
C GLU A 33 -10.44 8.55 18.85
N ALA A 34 -10.14 9.84 18.79
CA ALA A 34 -10.48 10.69 17.66
C ALA A 34 -9.20 11.36 17.16
N ILE A 35 -9.00 11.37 15.86
CA ILE A 35 -7.92 12.09 15.18
C ILE A 35 -8.50 13.03 14.15
N TRP A 36 -7.97 14.24 14.11
CA TRP A 36 -8.30 15.26 13.13
C TRP A 36 -7.02 15.69 12.41
N LEU A 37 -7.05 15.64 11.08
CA LEU A 37 -5.92 15.99 10.21
C LEU A 37 -6.31 17.21 9.35
N PRO A 38 -5.91 18.43 9.74
CA PRO A 38 -6.28 19.64 9.00
C PRO A 38 -5.54 19.83 7.67
N VAL A 39 -4.41 19.15 7.48
CA VAL A 39 -3.52 19.34 6.33
C VAL A 39 -3.20 17.99 5.70
N GLN A 40 -3.54 17.85 4.42
CA GLN A 40 -3.29 16.64 3.66
C GLN A 40 -1.83 16.56 3.23
N ARG A 41 -1.34 15.32 3.15
CA ARG A 41 -0.01 15.01 2.61
C ARG A 41 -0.16 13.76 1.75
N ALA A 42 0.29 13.86 0.50
CA ALA A 42 0.41 12.72 -0.39
C ALA A 42 1.58 11.83 0.05
N SER A 43 1.46 10.53 -0.22
CA SER A 43 2.57 9.60 -0.16
C SER A 43 3.60 9.97 -1.24
N GLU A 44 4.88 9.83 -0.90
CA GLU A 44 5.97 9.98 -1.87
C GLU A 44 5.99 8.73 -2.76
N ALA A 45 5.72 8.97 -4.04
CA ALA A 45 5.71 7.98 -5.10
C ALA A 45 6.65 8.44 -6.21
N THR A 46 7.26 7.47 -6.87
CA THR A 46 8.23 7.70 -7.94
C THR A 46 7.49 8.01 -9.23
N PHE A 47 7.63 9.24 -9.71
CA PHE A 47 7.04 9.71 -10.96
C PHE A 47 8.07 10.14 -12.01
N GLU A 48 9.36 9.96 -11.71
CA GLU A 48 10.48 10.31 -12.59
C GLU A 48 10.72 9.20 -13.62
N GLU A 49 10.80 9.53 -14.91
CA GLU A 49 10.97 8.54 -15.97
C GLU A 49 12.25 7.71 -15.80
N GLU A 50 13.33 8.32 -15.31
CA GLU A 50 14.65 7.71 -15.18
C GLU A 50 14.77 6.79 -13.96
N SER A 51 13.83 6.85 -13.01
CA SER A 51 13.94 6.07 -11.79
C SER A 51 13.69 4.57 -12.06
N PRO A 52 14.54 3.67 -11.53
CA PRO A 52 14.39 2.24 -11.74
C PRO A 52 13.12 1.66 -11.12
N PHE A 53 12.44 2.42 -10.25
CA PHE A 53 11.23 2.03 -9.54
C PHE A 53 9.97 2.75 -9.99
N THR A 54 10.05 3.53 -11.08
CA THR A 54 8.85 4.05 -11.73
C THR A 54 8.05 2.91 -12.32
N SER A 55 6.75 2.91 -12.03
CA SER A 55 5.87 1.80 -12.41
C SER A 55 5.81 1.63 -13.93
N GLN A 56 5.81 0.40 -14.42
CA GLN A 56 5.74 0.13 -15.86
C GLN A 56 4.50 0.74 -16.54
N PRO A 57 3.31 0.77 -15.92
CA PRO A 57 2.15 1.47 -16.49
C PRO A 57 2.34 2.97 -16.66
N LEU A 58 3.16 3.61 -15.81
CA LEU A 58 3.48 5.04 -15.93
C LEU A 58 4.52 5.28 -17.03
N LEU A 59 5.57 4.46 -17.10
CA LEU A 59 6.54 4.52 -18.22
C LEU A 59 5.84 4.36 -19.56
N THR A 60 4.85 3.46 -19.65
CA THR A 60 4.04 3.27 -20.87
C THR A 60 3.25 4.54 -21.23
N LEU A 61 2.79 5.31 -20.24
CA LEU A 61 2.12 6.60 -20.49
C LEU A 61 3.11 7.63 -21.02
N PHE A 62 4.32 7.71 -20.45
CA PHE A 62 5.38 8.59 -20.95
C PHE A 62 5.79 8.25 -22.38
N ASP A 63 5.95 6.97 -22.71
CA ASP A 63 6.23 6.48 -24.08
C ASP A 63 5.12 6.88 -25.08
N LEU A 64 3.88 7.00 -24.59
CA LEU A 64 2.73 7.46 -25.39
C LEU A 64 2.64 8.99 -25.49
N GLY A 65 3.61 9.73 -24.94
CA GLY A 65 3.70 11.19 -24.97
C GLY A 65 2.85 11.89 -23.93
N PHE A 66 2.46 11.21 -22.84
CA PHE A 66 1.79 11.88 -21.72
C PHE A 66 2.79 12.64 -20.86
N ASP A 67 2.45 13.87 -20.48
CA ASP A 67 3.24 14.71 -19.58
C ASP A 67 2.57 14.82 -18.19
N LEU A 68 3.34 14.68 -17.12
CA LEU A 68 2.82 14.79 -15.76
C LEU A 68 2.79 16.25 -15.31
N LYS A 69 1.59 16.76 -15.04
CA LYS A 69 1.38 18.10 -14.49
C LYS A 69 1.48 18.13 -12.97
N ASP A 70 1.53 19.34 -12.44
CA ASP A 70 1.61 19.61 -11.00
C ASP A 70 0.55 18.85 -10.19
N PHE A 71 1.03 18.26 -9.11
CA PHE A 71 0.21 17.56 -8.13
C PHE A 71 -0.88 18.49 -7.58
N THR A 72 -2.13 18.04 -7.59
CA THR A 72 -3.21 18.80 -6.94
C THR A 72 -3.58 18.21 -5.60
N LEU A 73 -3.20 18.96 -4.56
CA LEU A 73 -3.68 18.73 -3.21
C LEU A 73 -5.04 19.41 -3.01
N PRO A 74 -5.88 18.86 -2.12
CA PRO A 74 -7.11 19.53 -1.71
C PRO A 74 -6.85 20.93 -1.17
N GLU A 75 -7.83 21.83 -1.36
CA GLU A 75 -7.75 23.17 -0.78
C GLU A 75 -7.67 23.07 0.75
N LYS A 76 -6.82 23.91 1.38
CA LYS A 76 -6.63 23.96 2.83
C LYS A 76 -7.82 24.62 3.54
N LYS A 77 -8.94 23.90 3.63
CA LYS A 77 -10.19 24.32 4.30
C LYS A 77 -10.64 23.26 5.30
N LEU A 78 -11.36 23.67 6.35
CA LEU A 78 -11.88 22.75 7.37
C LEU A 78 -12.77 21.66 6.77
N SER A 79 -13.56 21.99 5.75
CA SER A 79 -14.41 21.03 5.01
C SER A 79 -13.63 19.95 4.26
N HIS A 80 -12.32 20.14 4.07
CA HIS A 80 -11.43 19.16 3.45
C HIS A 80 -10.51 18.48 4.46
N SER A 81 -10.68 18.72 5.77
CA SER A 81 -9.91 17.98 6.78
C SER A 81 -10.34 16.52 6.87
N ASP A 82 -9.43 15.68 7.37
CA ASP A 82 -9.73 14.27 7.62
C ASP A 82 -10.12 14.07 9.08
N VAL A 83 -11.02 13.13 9.31
CA VAL A 83 -11.41 12.69 10.64
C VAL A 83 -11.30 11.17 10.72
N GLY A 84 -10.65 10.69 11.77
CA GLY A 84 -10.63 9.28 12.15
C GLY A 84 -11.22 9.09 13.54
N LEU A 85 -12.06 8.08 13.70
CA LEU A 85 -12.61 7.64 14.97
C LEU A 85 -12.23 6.18 15.18
N LYS A 86 -11.87 5.80 16.40
CA LYS A 86 -11.58 4.42 16.78
C LYS A 86 -12.19 4.15 18.14
N VAL A 87 -12.90 3.03 18.28
CA VAL A 87 -13.30 2.47 19.57
C VAL A 87 -12.57 1.15 19.74
N ASN A 88 -11.98 0.96 20.90
CA ASN A 88 -11.27 -0.25 21.25
C ASN A 88 -11.92 -0.86 22.47
N PHE A 89 -12.10 -2.17 22.45
CA PHE A 89 -12.76 -2.87 23.53
C PHE A 89 -12.22 -4.29 23.69
N LYS A 90 -12.30 -4.81 24.92
CA LYS A 90 -11.86 -6.18 25.23
C LYS A 90 -13.06 -7.07 25.50
N LEU A 91 -13.12 -8.22 24.85
CA LEU A 91 -14.18 -9.20 25.07
C LEU A 91 -13.62 -10.62 25.02
N ALA A 92 -13.87 -11.41 26.07
CA ALA A 92 -13.47 -12.81 26.17
C ALA A 92 -11.96 -13.07 25.91
N GLY A 93 -11.10 -12.15 26.37
CA GLY A 93 -9.64 -12.23 26.19
C GLY A 93 -9.17 -11.91 24.77
N ILE A 94 -10.02 -11.27 23.96
CA ILE A 94 -9.71 -10.76 22.63
C ILE A 94 -9.74 -9.23 22.71
N ASP A 95 -8.69 -8.60 22.20
CA ASP A 95 -8.63 -7.17 21.99
C ASP A 95 -9.27 -6.87 20.62
N PHE A 96 -10.31 -6.06 20.59
CA PHE A 96 -11.00 -5.64 19.39
C PHE A 96 -10.90 -4.14 19.19
N SER A 97 -11.05 -3.72 17.95
CA SER A 97 -11.44 -2.35 17.67
C SER A 97 -12.36 -2.23 16.47
N ALA A 98 -13.09 -1.12 16.44
CA ALA A 98 -13.82 -0.66 15.27
C ALA A 98 -13.39 0.78 14.97
N SER A 99 -13.23 1.09 13.70
CA SER A 99 -12.75 2.39 13.23
C SER A 99 -13.59 2.94 12.09
N PHE A 100 -13.60 4.26 11.99
CA PHE A 100 -14.18 5.02 10.90
C PHE A 100 -13.17 6.06 10.46
N TYR A 101 -13.02 6.24 9.16
CA TYR A 101 -12.17 7.28 8.58
C TYR A 101 -12.90 7.94 7.42
N ASP A 102 -12.98 9.27 7.45
CA ASP A 102 -13.44 10.09 6.34
C ASP A 102 -12.36 11.13 6.03
N GLY A 103 -11.68 10.97 4.90
CA GLY A 103 -10.47 11.73 4.61
C GLY A 103 -9.82 11.35 3.30
N TYR A 104 -8.68 11.97 2.98
CA TYR A 104 -7.99 11.71 1.72
C TYR A 104 -7.07 10.50 1.80
N ASP A 105 -7.27 9.53 0.90
CA ASP A 105 -6.29 8.47 0.65
C ASP A 105 -4.97 9.12 0.24
N PRO A 106 -3.88 8.87 0.97
CA PRO A 106 -2.61 9.51 0.67
C PRO A 106 -1.95 8.95 -0.58
N THR A 107 -2.41 7.82 -1.12
CA THR A 107 -1.92 7.24 -2.36
C THR A 107 -2.47 8.03 -3.54
N PRO A 108 -1.62 8.72 -4.31
CA PRO A 108 -2.10 9.49 -5.45
C PRO A 108 -2.68 8.59 -6.54
N VAL A 109 -3.75 9.06 -7.17
CA VAL A 109 -4.30 8.49 -8.39
C VAL A 109 -3.91 9.37 -9.57
N LEU A 110 -3.60 8.74 -10.71
CA LEU A 110 -3.32 9.45 -11.94
C LEU A 110 -4.60 9.60 -12.76
N GLU A 111 -5.00 10.85 -12.95
CA GLU A 111 -6.08 11.27 -13.82
C GLU A 111 -5.51 11.68 -15.19
N ILE A 112 -6.14 11.23 -16.27
CA ILE A 112 -5.85 11.75 -17.62
C ILE A 112 -6.66 13.02 -17.79
N LEU A 113 -6.07 14.13 -18.21
CA LEU A 113 -6.81 15.37 -18.38
C LEU A 113 -7.54 15.43 -19.75
N PRO A 114 -8.69 16.11 -19.82
CA PRO A 114 -9.39 16.35 -21.09
C PRO A 114 -8.50 17.04 -22.11
N THR A 115 -8.58 16.61 -23.37
CA THR A 115 -7.68 17.04 -24.45
C THR A 115 -8.16 18.28 -25.20
N ASP A 116 -9.42 18.71 -25.03
CA ASP A 116 -10.05 19.78 -25.81
C ASP A 116 -10.21 21.13 -25.08
N GLY A 117 -9.79 21.22 -23.81
CA GLY A 117 -9.94 22.43 -22.98
C GLY A 117 -11.40 22.80 -22.62
N ALA A 118 -12.40 22.12 -23.18
CA ALA A 118 -13.82 22.28 -22.88
C ALA A 118 -14.33 21.21 -21.90
N GLY A 119 -13.45 20.32 -21.44
CA GLY A 119 -13.75 19.27 -20.46
C GLY A 119 -14.27 17.97 -21.08
N ASN A 120 -14.24 17.84 -22.42
CA ASN A 120 -14.61 16.59 -23.07
C ASN A 120 -13.38 15.74 -23.37
N TYR A 121 -13.54 14.43 -23.24
CA TYR A 121 -12.52 13.48 -23.63
C TYR A 121 -12.70 13.16 -25.10
N ASP A 122 -11.64 13.34 -25.88
CA ASP A 122 -11.58 12.78 -27.21
C ASP A 122 -11.54 11.24 -27.09
N PRO A 123 -12.48 10.49 -27.67
CA PRO A 123 -12.39 9.03 -27.75
C PRO A 123 -11.08 8.54 -28.41
N ASN A 124 -10.45 9.41 -29.21
CA ASN A 124 -9.14 9.22 -29.81
C ASN A 124 -8.02 10.00 -29.09
N PHE A 125 -8.12 10.25 -27.77
CA PHE A 125 -7.10 10.97 -26.98
C PHE A 125 -5.67 10.40 -27.13
N LEU A 126 -5.52 9.12 -27.48
CA LEU A 126 -4.21 8.53 -27.84
C LEU A 126 -3.56 9.19 -29.07
N ALA A 127 -4.33 9.84 -29.92
CA ALA A 127 -3.89 10.64 -31.07
C ALA A 127 -3.92 12.16 -30.81
N ALA A 128 -4.38 12.60 -29.63
CA ALA A 128 -4.43 14.02 -29.30
C ALA A 128 -3.02 14.62 -29.22
N ALA A 129 -2.90 15.88 -29.64
CA ALA A 129 -1.64 16.63 -29.62
C ALA A 129 -1.18 16.96 -28.19
N ASN A 130 -2.12 17.14 -27.26
CA ASN A 130 -1.85 17.38 -25.85
C ASN A 130 -2.34 16.18 -25.04
N LYS A 131 -1.46 15.61 -24.23
CA LYS A 131 -1.75 14.45 -23.38
C LYS A 131 -1.18 14.75 -22.01
N ASP A 132 -2.05 15.11 -21.09
CA ASP A 132 -1.62 15.52 -19.76
C ASP A 132 -2.14 14.54 -18.71
N LEU A 133 -1.30 14.23 -17.73
CA LEU A 133 -1.64 13.48 -16.53
C LEU A 133 -1.62 14.41 -15.34
N LYS A 134 -2.45 14.08 -14.36
CA LYS A 134 -2.51 14.81 -13.10
C LYS A 134 -2.63 13.86 -11.93
N ALA A 135 -1.73 14.00 -10.96
CA ALA A 135 -1.82 13.29 -9.70
C ALA A 135 -2.79 14.02 -8.75
N LYS A 136 -3.79 13.29 -8.23
CA LYS A 136 -4.72 13.79 -7.21
C LYS A 136 -4.92 12.80 -6.07
N LEU A 137 -5.37 13.28 -4.92
CA LEU A 137 -5.82 12.44 -3.81
C LEU A 137 -7.34 12.23 -3.92
N SER A 138 -7.80 11.03 -3.58
CA SER A 138 -9.24 10.74 -3.50
C SER A 138 -9.72 10.80 -2.06
N ARG A 139 -10.89 11.40 -1.83
CA ARG A 139 -11.52 11.39 -0.51
C ARG A 139 -12.31 10.10 -0.32
N VAL A 140 -11.92 9.31 0.66
CA VAL A 140 -12.49 8.00 0.98
C VAL A 140 -13.28 8.02 2.27
N THR A 141 -14.27 7.14 2.35
CA THR A 141 -14.98 6.81 3.59
C THR A 141 -14.77 5.32 3.88
N MET A 142 -14.06 5.02 4.97
CA MET A 142 -13.61 3.68 5.35
C MET A 142 -14.16 3.29 6.72
N TRP A 143 -14.63 2.05 6.83
CA TRP A 143 -15.03 1.40 8.06
C TRP A 143 -14.07 0.25 8.34
N GLY A 144 -13.45 0.21 9.50
CA GLY A 144 -12.48 -0.82 9.85
C GLY A 144 -12.88 -1.61 11.09
N VAL A 145 -12.50 -2.87 11.14
CA VAL A 145 -12.49 -3.67 12.37
C VAL A 145 -11.17 -4.42 12.47
N ASP A 146 -10.61 -4.50 13.67
CA ASP A 146 -9.43 -5.33 13.93
C ASP A 146 -9.61 -6.13 15.22
N PHE A 147 -8.88 -7.24 15.31
CA PHE A 147 -8.79 -8.04 16.52
C PHE A 147 -7.40 -8.64 16.71
N GLU A 148 -7.02 -8.84 17.96
CA GLU A 148 -5.82 -9.58 18.37
C GLU A 148 -6.16 -10.54 19.52
N ARG A 149 -5.63 -11.76 19.44
CA ARG A 149 -5.74 -12.75 20.51
C ARG A 149 -4.47 -13.59 20.63
N THR A 150 -3.98 -13.74 21.85
CA THR A 150 -2.99 -14.77 22.17
C THR A 150 -3.66 -16.12 22.41
N ALA A 151 -3.28 -17.15 21.64
CA ALA A 151 -3.77 -18.51 21.73
C ALA A 151 -2.59 -19.49 21.91
N GLY A 152 -2.31 -19.86 23.17
CA GLY A 152 -1.10 -20.62 23.50
C GLY A 152 0.16 -19.78 23.21
N SER A 153 1.06 -20.31 22.39
CA SER A 153 2.27 -19.59 21.95
C SER A 153 2.09 -18.78 20.66
N PHE A 154 0.87 -18.71 20.11
CA PHE A 154 0.56 -17.97 18.90
C PHE A 154 -0.13 -16.67 19.25
N VAL A 155 0.15 -15.62 18.49
CA VAL A 155 -0.69 -14.42 18.42
C VAL A 155 -1.42 -14.46 17.09
N VAL A 156 -2.74 -14.38 17.14
CA VAL A 156 -3.61 -14.34 15.96
C VAL A 156 -4.15 -12.93 15.82
N ARG A 157 -4.08 -12.39 14.61
CA ARG A 157 -4.53 -11.04 14.26
C ARG A 157 -5.47 -11.10 13.08
N GLY A 158 -6.43 -10.19 13.05
CA GLY A 158 -7.25 -9.98 11.87
C GLY A 158 -7.65 -8.52 11.74
N GLU A 159 -7.69 -8.05 10.50
CA GLU A 159 -8.09 -6.69 10.14
C GLU A 159 -9.03 -6.77 8.94
N ALA A 160 -10.07 -5.95 8.92
CA ALA A 160 -10.92 -5.76 7.75
C ALA A 160 -11.23 -4.27 7.58
N ALA A 161 -11.14 -3.76 6.36
CA ALA A 161 -11.43 -2.40 5.97
C ALA A 161 -12.40 -2.38 4.79
N TYR A 162 -13.56 -1.76 4.96
CA TYR A 162 -14.56 -1.55 3.94
C TYR A 162 -14.63 -0.09 3.54
N PHE A 163 -14.30 0.20 2.29
CA PHE A 163 -14.38 1.50 1.66
C PHE A 163 -15.73 1.62 0.96
N SER A 164 -16.62 2.39 1.56
CA SER A 164 -17.98 2.66 1.06
C SER A 164 -18.04 3.85 0.08
N LYS A 165 -16.92 4.56 -0.08
CA LYS A 165 -16.83 5.73 -0.95
C LYS A 165 -15.40 6.02 -1.36
N GLY A 166 -15.24 6.54 -2.57
CA GLY A 166 -14.04 7.24 -3.02
C GLY A 166 -12.87 6.34 -3.39
N LYS A 167 -13.01 5.01 -3.34
CA LYS A 167 -11.94 4.13 -3.76
C LYS A 167 -11.95 4.00 -5.28
N LEU A 168 -10.85 4.42 -5.90
CA LEU A 168 -10.74 4.57 -7.35
C LEU A 168 -9.90 3.43 -7.96
N PHE A 169 -10.33 2.97 -9.13
CA PHE A 169 -9.70 1.95 -9.96
C PHE A 169 -9.57 2.48 -11.39
N ARG A 170 -8.67 1.91 -12.20
CA ARG A 170 -8.38 2.46 -13.53
C ARG A 170 -8.97 1.63 -14.65
N ALA A 171 -9.64 2.23 -15.63
CA ALA A 171 -9.91 1.56 -16.91
C ALA A 171 -8.61 1.50 -17.75
N PRO A 172 -8.37 0.43 -18.52
CA PRO A 172 -7.19 0.34 -19.35
C PRO A 172 -7.36 1.23 -20.59
N LEU A 173 -6.28 1.89 -21.03
CA LEU A 173 -6.31 2.87 -22.12
C LEU A 173 -6.82 2.29 -23.45
N ASN A 174 -6.65 0.99 -23.65
CA ASN A 174 -7.08 0.27 -24.84
C ASN A 174 -8.54 -0.20 -24.77
N ASN A 175 -9.26 0.07 -23.67
CA ASN A 175 -10.68 -0.23 -23.53
C ASN A 175 -11.50 1.06 -23.45
N VAL A 176 -11.70 1.66 -24.63
CA VAL A 176 -12.42 2.93 -24.79
C VAL A 176 -13.86 2.83 -24.28
N GLU A 177 -14.54 1.70 -24.45
CA GLU A 177 -15.90 1.51 -23.93
C GLU A 177 -15.96 1.65 -22.40
N LEU A 178 -15.05 0.97 -21.70
CA LEU A 178 -14.94 1.05 -20.25
C LEU A 178 -14.49 2.45 -19.80
N GLY A 179 -13.59 3.09 -20.55
CA GLY A 179 -13.17 4.48 -20.31
C GLY A 179 -14.30 5.49 -20.45
N LEU A 180 -15.11 5.40 -21.51
CA LEU A 180 -16.23 6.33 -21.73
C LEU A 180 -17.34 6.16 -20.68
N LYS A 181 -17.48 4.97 -20.10
CA LYS A 181 -18.49 4.69 -19.07
C LYS A 181 -18.35 5.57 -17.82
N TYR A 182 -17.14 5.93 -17.42
CA TYR A 182 -16.90 6.70 -16.19
C TYR A 182 -16.79 8.23 -16.41
N GLY A 183 -17.15 8.72 -17.61
CA GLY A 183 -17.38 10.15 -17.86
C GLY A 183 -16.09 10.99 -18.02
N PRO A 184 -16.09 12.28 -17.60
CA PRO A 184 -14.93 13.17 -17.72
C PRO A 184 -13.83 12.91 -16.68
N ASP A 185 -13.91 11.84 -15.91
CA ASP A 185 -12.79 11.24 -15.17
C ASP A 185 -12.35 9.93 -15.87
N GLY A 186 -12.85 9.66 -17.09
CA GLY A 186 -13.29 8.37 -17.66
C GLY A 186 -12.41 7.14 -17.48
N TYR A 187 -11.15 7.32 -17.16
CA TYR A 187 -10.29 6.22 -16.78
C TYR A 187 -10.34 5.88 -15.29
N LEU A 188 -11.12 6.56 -14.44
CA LEU A 188 -11.22 6.31 -13.01
C LEU A 188 -12.63 5.84 -12.60
N ALA A 189 -12.72 4.57 -12.24
CA ALA A 189 -13.91 3.91 -11.72
C ALA A 189 -13.94 3.99 -10.19
N GLN A 190 -14.96 4.63 -9.61
CA GLN A 190 -15.20 4.50 -8.17
C GLN A 190 -15.94 3.19 -7.88
N LYS A 191 -15.41 2.39 -6.95
CA LYS A 191 -16.04 1.15 -6.50
C LYS A 191 -15.98 1.04 -4.99
N ASP A 192 -16.96 0.34 -4.44
CA ASP A 192 -16.87 -0.14 -3.08
C ASP A 192 -15.80 -1.24 -2.99
N TYR A 193 -15.04 -1.26 -1.91
CA TYR A 193 -13.88 -2.14 -1.79
C TYR A 193 -13.75 -2.68 -0.38
N LEU A 194 -13.56 -3.99 -0.27
CA LEU A 194 -13.29 -4.68 0.98
C LEU A 194 -11.85 -5.20 0.95
N ASP A 195 -11.10 -4.95 2.03
CA ASP A 195 -9.76 -5.49 2.25
C ASP A 195 -9.75 -6.22 3.60
N VAL A 196 -9.19 -7.41 3.66
CA VAL A 196 -9.16 -8.27 4.85
C VAL A 196 -7.79 -8.89 4.96
N THR A 197 -7.18 -8.83 6.13
CA THR A 197 -5.92 -9.53 6.42
C THR A 197 -6.07 -10.38 7.67
N LEU A 198 -5.59 -11.62 7.62
CA LEU A 198 -5.49 -12.51 8.76
C LEU A 198 -4.02 -12.89 8.97
N GLY A 199 -3.54 -12.78 10.20
CA GLY A 199 -2.14 -12.96 10.54
C GLY A 199 -1.93 -13.91 11.72
N ILE A 200 -0.81 -14.62 11.69
CA ILE A 200 -0.28 -15.38 12.82
C ILE A 200 1.17 -15.02 13.08
N ASP A 201 1.52 -14.90 14.35
CA ASP A 201 2.86 -14.68 14.85
C ASP A 201 3.24 -15.77 15.85
N LYS A 202 4.47 -16.25 15.78
CA LYS A 202 5.02 -17.21 16.74
C LYS A 202 6.50 -17.01 16.97
N ASN A 203 6.86 -16.85 18.25
CA ASN A 203 8.23 -17.03 18.72
C ASN A 203 8.51 -18.51 18.97
N ASP A 204 9.79 -18.89 18.90
CA ASP A 204 10.27 -20.25 19.02
C ASP A 204 9.50 -21.21 18.11
N PHE A 205 9.39 -20.83 16.83
CA PHE A 205 8.74 -21.62 15.79
C PHE A 205 9.65 -22.77 15.36
N LEU A 206 9.25 -24.02 15.62
CA LEU A 206 10.02 -25.26 15.38
C LEU A 206 11.28 -25.42 16.24
N VAL A 207 12.08 -24.37 16.44
CA VAL A 207 13.29 -24.36 17.28
C VAL A 207 13.38 -23.05 18.09
N PRO A 208 14.13 -23.04 19.22
CA PRO A 208 14.36 -21.81 19.98
C PRO A 208 14.97 -20.70 19.11
N GLN A 209 14.59 -19.44 19.35
CA GLN A 209 15.08 -18.24 18.65
C GLN A 209 14.69 -18.15 17.16
N MET A 210 13.80 -19.02 16.69
CA MET A 210 13.18 -18.89 15.38
C MET A 210 11.85 -18.16 15.51
N TYR A 211 11.68 -17.07 14.78
CA TYR A 211 10.44 -16.29 14.71
C TYR A 211 9.75 -16.49 13.37
N MET A 212 8.42 -16.55 13.41
CA MET A 212 7.57 -16.62 12.22
C MET A 212 6.43 -15.60 12.33
N ASN A 213 6.26 -14.83 11.26
CA ASN A 213 5.04 -14.09 10.94
C ASN A 213 4.51 -14.60 9.59
N LEU A 214 3.22 -14.88 9.52
CA LEU A 214 2.53 -15.20 8.27
C LEU A 214 1.21 -14.45 8.23
N GLN A 215 0.96 -13.75 7.12
CA GLN A 215 -0.25 -13.00 6.87
C GLN A 215 -0.85 -13.43 5.54
N TYR A 216 -2.18 -13.54 5.50
CA TYR A 216 -2.96 -13.75 4.30
C TYR A 216 -3.88 -12.55 4.12
N SER A 217 -3.73 -11.85 3.00
CA SER A 217 -4.56 -10.71 2.61
C SER A 217 -5.51 -11.13 1.51
N TYR A 218 -6.75 -10.66 1.60
CA TYR A 218 -7.82 -10.86 0.64
C TYR A 218 -8.51 -9.53 0.41
N SER A 219 -8.75 -9.17 -0.85
CA SER A 219 -9.55 -8.03 -1.20
C SER A 219 -10.60 -8.32 -2.25
N HIS A 220 -11.67 -7.54 -2.21
CA HIS A 220 -12.81 -7.66 -3.10
C HIS A 220 -13.25 -6.30 -3.59
N VAL A 221 -13.32 -6.15 -4.91
CA VAL A 221 -13.92 -4.98 -5.56
C VAL A 221 -15.40 -5.30 -5.81
N LEU A 222 -16.29 -4.60 -5.12
CA LEU A 222 -17.73 -4.80 -5.28
C LEU A 222 -18.17 -4.25 -6.64
N ASP A 223 -19.13 -4.92 -7.27
CA ASP A 223 -19.59 -4.63 -8.63
C ASP A 223 -18.44 -4.50 -9.63
N TYR A 224 -17.45 -5.40 -9.52
CA TYR A 224 -16.28 -5.43 -10.38
C TYR A 224 -16.65 -5.56 -11.86
N GLU A 225 -15.94 -4.80 -12.69
CA GLU A 225 -16.06 -4.85 -14.14
C GLU A 225 -14.76 -5.39 -14.74
N LYS A 226 -14.90 -6.39 -15.60
CA LYS A 226 -13.74 -7.08 -16.17
C LYS A 226 -12.85 -6.12 -16.95
N GLY A 227 -11.56 -6.13 -16.61
CA GLY A 227 -10.54 -5.32 -17.26
C GLY A 227 -10.18 -4.05 -16.50
N LEU A 228 -10.89 -3.72 -15.40
CA LEU A 228 -10.40 -2.72 -14.46
C LEU A 228 -9.02 -3.11 -13.93
N LEU A 229 -8.21 -2.09 -13.67
CA LEU A 229 -6.85 -2.13 -13.14
C LEU A 229 -6.83 -1.46 -11.76
N VAL A 230 -5.80 -1.70 -10.97
CA VAL A 230 -5.48 -0.86 -9.81
C VAL A 230 -5.29 0.58 -10.31
N ALA A 231 -5.54 1.60 -9.47
CA ALA A 231 -5.40 3.01 -9.85
C ALA A 231 -4.04 3.37 -10.48
N ASN A 232 -2.97 2.66 -10.10
CA ASN A 232 -1.62 2.82 -10.65
C ASN A 232 -1.40 2.08 -11.98
N GLY A 233 -2.38 1.33 -12.47
CA GLY A 233 -2.35 0.67 -13.77
C GLY A 233 -1.92 -0.80 -13.80
N THR A 234 -1.76 -1.43 -12.64
CA THR A 234 -1.43 -2.86 -12.55
C THR A 234 -2.68 -3.73 -12.58
N ALA A 235 -2.49 -5.02 -12.89
CA ALA A 235 -3.55 -6.01 -12.98
C ALA A 235 -4.40 -6.06 -11.70
N LEU A 236 -5.70 -6.30 -11.88
CA LEU A 236 -6.69 -6.38 -10.81
C LEU A 236 -7.76 -7.39 -11.20
N GLU A 237 -8.15 -8.22 -10.25
CA GLU A 237 -9.32 -9.11 -10.36
C GLU A 237 -10.43 -8.69 -9.38
N ALA A 238 -11.63 -9.27 -9.53
CA ALA A 238 -12.73 -9.05 -8.59
C ALA A 238 -12.36 -9.48 -7.17
N HIS A 239 -11.54 -10.53 -7.06
CA HIS A 239 -11.04 -11.09 -5.82
C HIS A 239 -9.52 -11.18 -5.92
N ASN A 240 -8.80 -10.51 -5.02
CA ASN A 240 -7.35 -10.55 -5.00
C ASN A 240 -6.90 -11.16 -3.67
N HIS A 241 -5.88 -11.99 -3.69
CA HIS A 241 -5.36 -12.57 -2.46
C HIS A 241 -3.85 -12.79 -2.54
N ALA A 242 -3.19 -12.56 -1.41
CA ALA A 242 -1.75 -12.64 -1.29
C ALA A 242 -1.35 -13.19 0.07
N ALA A 243 -0.17 -13.81 0.15
CA ALA A 243 0.50 -14.11 1.40
C ALA A 243 1.70 -13.18 1.58
N ILE A 244 1.95 -12.78 2.82
CA ILE A 244 3.16 -12.06 3.25
C ILE A 244 3.74 -12.84 4.41
N TRP A 245 5.05 -13.04 4.43
CA TRP A 245 5.70 -13.76 5.50
C TRP A 245 7.01 -13.10 5.93
N ASN A 246 7.38 -13.38 7.16
CA ASN A 246 8.72 -13.15 7.68
C ASN A 246 9.13 -14.33 8.55
N LEU A 247 10.27 -14.93 8.23
CA LEU A 247 10.87 -15.99 9.03
C LEU A 247 12.28 -15.55 9.40
N SER A 248 12.60 -15.56 10.69
CA SER A 248 13.96 -15.23 11.13
C SER A 248 14.47 -16.25 12.14
N TYR A 249 15.79 -16.44 12.16
CA TYR A 249 16.48 -17.27 13.12
C TYR A 249 17.72 -16.55 13.63
N ASP A 250 17.76 -16.33 14.93
CA ASP A 250 18.91 -15.74 15.63
C ASP A 250 19.76 -16.83 16.26
N TRP A 251 21.10 -16.69 16.22
CA TRP A 251 22.01 -17.57 16.95
C TRP A 251 23.28 -16.85 17.40
N GLY A 252 24.07 -17.53 18.25
CA GLY A 252 25.32 -16.99 18.79
C GLY A 252 25.08 -15.77 19.69
N ASN A 253 24.10 -15.84 20.59
CA ASN A 253 23.68 -14.71 21.44
C ASN A 253 23.20 -13.49 20.63
N MET A 254 22.39 -13.72 19.59
CA MET A 254 21.87 -12.69 18.68
C MET A 254 22.96 -11.93 17.90
N VAL A 255 24.14 -12.54 17.74
CA VAL A 255 25.21 -12.00 16.89
C VAL A 255 24.87 -12.20 15.41
N TYR A 256 24.24 -13.32 15.09
CA TYR A 256 23.89 -13.69 13.73
C TYR A 256 22.38 -13.82 13.59
N ARG A 257 21.85 -13.29 12.48
CA ARG A 257 20.46 -13.50 12.07
C ARG A 257 20.41 -13.93 10.62
N LEU A 258 19.62 -14.97 10.34
CA LEU A 258 19.14 -15.27 9.01
C LEU A 258 17.68 -14.85 8.94
N GLU A 259 17.31 -14.08 7.92
CA GLU A 259 15.95 -13.63 7.68
C GLU A 259 15.51 -14.01 6.26
N PHE A 260 14.28 -14.47 6.15
CA PHE A 260 13.61 -14.76 4.90
C PHE A 260 12.21 -14.16 4.95
N SER A 261 12.08 -12.98 4.37
CA SER A 261 10.80 -12.29 4.21
C SER A 261 10.38 -12.28 2.75
N GLY A 262 9.09 -12.08 2.52
CA GLY A 262 8.58 -11.99 1.16
C GLY A 262 7.07 -11.87 1.08
N SER A 263 6.60 -11.82 -0.15
CA SER A 263 5.18 -11.84 -0.47
C SER A 263 4.92 -12.58 -1.78
N TYR A 264 3.73 -13.14 -1.91
CA TYR A 264 3.26 -13.84 -3.09
C TYR A 264 1.79 -13.51 -3.33
N SER A 265 1.44 -12.98 -4.50
CA SER A 265 0.06 -12.83 -4.93
C SER A 265 -0.42 -14.11 -5.57
N PHE A 266 -1.45 -14.74 -5.00
CA PHE A 266 -2.06 -15.93 -5.60
C PHE A 266 -2.89 -15.59 -6.85
N SER A 267 -3.54 -14.42 -6.85
CA SER A 267 -4.36 -13.97 -7.99
C SER A 267 -3.52 -13.60 -9.20
N HIS A 268 -2.32 -13.07 -9.00
CA HIS A 268 -1.48 -12.55 -10.09
C HIS A 268 -0.19 -13.33 -10.32
N GLN A 269 0.14 -14.25 -9.42
CA GLN A 269 1.34 -15.11 -9.46
C GLN A 269 2.65 -14.31 -9.52
N ASP A 270 2.66 -13.14 -8.89
CA ASP A 270 3.85 -12.31 -8.72
C ASP A 270 4.33 -12.31 -7.26
N TYR A 271 5.61 -12.03 -7.07
CA TYR A 271 6.25 -12.25 -5.79
C TYR A 271 7.49 -11.38 -5.57
N LEU A 272 7.81 -11.22 -4.28
CA LEU A 272 9.04 -10.64 -3.78
C LEU A 272 9.64 -11.62 -2.78
N LEU A 273 10.88 -12.05 -3.00
CA LEU A 273 11.67 -12.80 -2.03
C LEU A 273 12.79 -11.91 -1.51
N SER A 274 12.95 -11.84 -0.19
CA SER A 274 13.91 -10.97 0.48
C SER A 274 14.74 -11.74 1.53
N PRO A 275 15.61 -12.68 1.12
CA PRO A 275 16.56 -13.30 2.03
C PRO A 275 17.65 -12.30 2.46
N SER A 276 18.00 -12.31 3.75
CA SER A 276 19.11 -11.52 4.27
C SER A 276 19.82 -12.20 5.43
N PHE A 277 21.12 -11.88 5.55
CA PHE A 277 21.97 -12.25 6.66
C PHE A 277 22.41 -10.99 7.39
N HIS A 278 22.31 -11.00 8.71
CA HIS A 278 22.68 -9.88 9.56
C HIS A 278 23.77 -10.33 10.53
N LEU A 279 24.81 -9.51 10.64
CA LEU A 279 25.94 -9.67 11.54
C LEU A 279 26.01 -8.47 12.47
N LYS A 280 25.83 -8.71 13.77
CA LYS A 280 26.07 -7.71 14.80
C LYS A 280 27.57 -7.67 15.14
N MET A 281 28.23 -6.57 14.80
CA MET A 281 29.69 -6.41 14.99
C MET A 281 30.05 -5.76 16.34
N GLY A 282 29.05 -5.24 17.06
CA GLY A 282 29.17 -4.60 18.37
C GLY A 282 27.79 -4.24 18.91
N MET A 283 27.70 -3.44 19.97
CA MET A 283 26.39 -3.04 20.51
C MET A 283 25.60 -2.15 19.54
N GLU A 284 26.31 -1.29 18.80
CA GLU A 284 25.74 -0.20 17.99
C GLU A 284 25.90 -0.43 16.48
N THR A 285 26.64 -1.46 16.07
CA THR A 285 26.99 -1.67 14.66
C THR A 285 26.50 -3.01 14.14
N LYS A 286 25.83 -2.96 12.99
CA LYS A 286 25.28 -4.14 12.30
C LYS A 286 25.57 -4.07 10.81
N LEU A 287 26.01 -5.18 10.25
CA LEU A 287 26.18 -5.38 8.81
C LEU A 287 25.05 -6.28 8.30
N ILE A 288 24.47 -5.95 7.15
CA ILE A 288 23.39 -6.72 6.53
C ILE A 288 23.74 -6.96 5.07
N LEU A 289 23.73 -8.23 4.67
CA LEU A 289 23.83 -8.66 3.28
C LEU A 289 22.49 -9.26 2.88
N GLY A 290 21.90 -8.80 1.79
CA GLY A 290 20.61 -9.32 1.35
C GLY A 290 20.37 -9.21 -0.13
N VAL A 291 19.25 -9.77 -0.57
CA VAL A 291 18.77 -9.74 -1.96
C VAL A 291 17.30 -9.38 -1.95
N HIS A 292 16.86 -8.55 -2.88
CA HIS A 292 15.46 -8.42 -3.26
C HIS A 292 15.28 -9.02 -4.64
N TYR A 293 14.48 -10.08 -4.72
CA TYR A 293 14.20 -10.81 -5.95
C TYR A 293 12.71 -10.70 -6.30
N PHE A 294 12.42 -10.03 -7.41
CA PHE A 294 11.07 -9.83 -7.92
C PHE A 294 10.79 -10.83 -9.05
N GLY A 295 9.57 -11.36 -9.11
CA GLY A 295 9.12 -12.18 -10.22
C GLY A 295 7.62 -12.07 -10.46
N GLY A 296 7.16 -12.56 -11.61
CA GLY A 296 5.77 -12.44 -12.07
C GLY A 296 5.67 -11.74 -13.43
N LYS A 297 4.45 -11.44 -13.88
CA LYS A 297 4.24 -10.75 -15.18
C LYS A 297 4.46 -9.24 -15.03
N LYS A 298 5.00 -8.57 -16.05
CA LYS A 298 5.25 -7.11 -16.01
C LYS A 298 4.00 -6.24 -15.80
N THR A 299 2.81 -6.79 -16.00
CA THR A 299 1.53 -6.11 -15.80
C THR A 299 1.03 -6.15 -14.36
N THR A 300 1.69 -6.88 -13.46
CA THR A 300 1.25 -7.08 -12.07
C THR A 300 2.07 -6.20 -11.10
N PHE A 301 1.61 -6.09 -9.85
CA PHE A 301 2.16 -5.14 -8.88
C PHE A 301 3.65 -5.33 -8.56
N LEU A 302 4.09 -6.56 -8.32
CA LEU A 302 5.51 -6.90 -8.07
C LEU A 302 6.23 -7.28 -9.36
N GLY A 303 5.53 -7.96 -10.27
CA GLY A 303 6.12 -8.48 -11.51
C GLY A 303 6.61 -7.38 -12.46
N GLN A 304 6.08 -6.16 -12.38
CA GLN A 304 6.62 -4.99 -13.09
C GLN A 304 8.09 -4.67 -12.75
N PHE A 305 8.60 -5.17 -11.62
CA PHE A 305 9.99 -4.95 -11.16
C PHE A 305 10.89 -6.19 -11.36
N GLN A 306 10.46 -7.22 -12.09
CA GLN A 306 11.23 -8.47 -12.26
C GLN A 306 12.68 -8.26 -12.74
N ASP A 307 12.91 -7.27 -13.62
CA ASP A 307 14.23 -6.95 -14.18
C ASP A 307 15.04 -6.00 -13.29
N LYS A 308 14.53 -5.69 -12.10
CA LYS A 308 15.09 -4.76 -11.10
C LYS A 308 15.46 -5.46 -9.80
N SER A 309 15.62 -6.79 -9.83
CA SER A 309 16.14 -7.55 -8.69
C SER A 309 17.58 -7.13 -8.38
N PHE A 310 17.93 -7.00 -7.10
CA PHE A 310 19.25 -6.51 -6.69
C PHE A 310 19.74 -7.15 -5.39
N ALA A 311 21.06 -7.19 -5.22
CA ALA A 311 21.72 -7.51 -3.96
C ALA A 311 22.17 -6.22 -3.28
N PHE A 312 22.22 -6.20 -1.96
CA PHE A 312 22.64 -5.04 -1.18
C PHE A 312 23.55 -5.43 -0.01
N LEU A 313 24.38 -4.47 0.39
CA LEU A 313 25.18 -4.50 1.61
C LEU A 313 24.86 -3.21 2.38
N LYS A 314 24.31 -3.33 3.60
CA LYS A 314 23.97 -2.20 4.48
C LYS A 314 24.83 -2.27 5.75
N LEU A 315 25.40 -1.13 6.14
CA LEU A 315 26.05 -0.93 7.44
C LEU A 315 25.20 0.05 8.25
N GLU A 316 24.67 -0.40 9.38
CA GLU A 316 23.94 0.42 10.35
C GLU A 316 24.84 0.72 11.53
N HIS A 317 24.91 1.99 11.93
CA HIS A 317 25.60 2.42 13.14
C HIS A 317 24.73 3.44 13.87
N LEU A 318 24.45 3.18 15.15
CA LEU A 318 23.73 4.08 16.03
C LEU A 318 24.73 4.96 16.79
N PHE A 319 24.56 6.28 16.70
CA PHE A 319 25.31 7.29 17.44
C PHE A 319 24.56 7.70 18.72
#